data_AF-A0A2D2D6Z6-F1
#
_entry.id   AF-A0A2D2D6Z6-F1
#
_cell.length_a   1.000
_cell.length_b   1.000
_cell.length_c   1.000
_cell.angle_alpha   90.00
_cell.angle_beta   90.00
_cell.angle_gamma   90.00
#
_symmetry.space_group_name_H-M   'P 1'
#
loop_
_entity.id
_entity.type
_entity.pdbx_description
1 polymer ?
#
loop_
_entity_poly.entity_id
_entity_poly.type
_entity_poly.pdbx_seq_one_letter_code
_entity_poly.pdbx_strand_id
1 'polypeptide(L)'
;MQQFSTTGSEIRDAATAAAFSLDAFDHEAARRDGWVISDCGNYRDDAPHIELQKFDNPEQGPPKFHDDREAWAHVVARARAGSALHIRALDLVDRRERFAIEAAFGPW
;
A
#
# COMPACT_ATOMS: atom_id res chain seq x y z
N MET A 1 -11.91 31.80 -38.11
CA MET A 1 -12.59 31.14 -36.99
C MET A 1 -11.52 30.43 -36.18
N GLN A 2 -11.34 30.82 -34.92
CA GLN A 2 -10.44 30.17 -33.96
C GLN A 2 -11.23 29.11 -33.21
N GLN A 3 -10.71 27.89 -33.00
CA GLN A 3 -11.03 27.04 -31.85
C GLN A 3 -9.82 26.19 -31.41
N PHE A 4 -9.14 26.73 -30.41
CA PHE A 4 -8.50 26.15 -29.21
C PHE A 4 -8.01 24.69 -29.18
N SER A 5 -6.70 24.60 -28.97
CA SER A 5 -5.93 23.58 -28.26
C SER A 5 -6.56 23.15 -26.93
N THR A 6 -6.79 21.85 -26.73
CA THR A 6 -6.70 21.19 -25.41
C THR A 6 -6.46 19.68 -25.59
N THR A 7 -5.20 19.25 -25.68
CA THR A 7 -4.83 17.83 -25.49
C THR A 7 -3.47 17.75 -24.79
N GLY A 8 -3.30 18.56 -23.74
CA GLY A 8 -2.06 18.65 -22.97
C GLY A 8 -2.23 18.41 -21.48
N SER A 9 -3.46 18.21 -20.99
CA SER A 9 -3.74 18.08 -19.55
C SER A 9 -4.03 16.64 -19.11
N GLU A 10 -4.69 15.83 -19.93
CA GLU A 10 -5.14 14.48 -19.51
C GLU A 10 -3.99 13.46 -19.42
N ILE A 11 -2.90 13.65 -20.19
CA ILE A 11 -1.75 12.74 -20.16
C ILE A 11 -0.93 12.92 -18.86
N ARG A 12 -1.01 14.10 -18.22
CA ARG A 12 -0.26 14.41 -17.00
C ARG A 12 -0.87 13.78 -15.74
N ASP A 13 -2.18 13.58 -15.72
CA ASP A 13 -2.86 12.85 -14.64
C ASP A 13 -2.60 11.34 -14.72
N ALA A 14 -2.57 10.77 -15.92
CA ALA A 14 -2.26 9.35 -16.10
C ALA A 14 -0.80 8.98 -15.76
N ALA A 15 0.14 9.93 -15.94
CA ALA A 15 1.55 9.72 -15.60
C ALA A 15 1.87 9.83 -14.10
N THR A 16 0.97 10.46 -13.32
CA THR A 16 1.09 10.57 -11.85
C THR A 16 0.34 9.45 -11.15
N ALA A 17 -0.71 8.91 -11.77
CA ALA A 17 -1.25 7.59 -11.48
C ALA A 17 -0.37 6.49 -12.11
N ALA A 18 0.93 6.51 -11.80
CA ALA A 18 1.73 5.30 -11.93
C ALA A 18 1.03 4.27 -11.04
N ALA A 19 0.20 3.43 -11.68
CA ALA A 19 -0.47 2.33 -11.06
C ALA A 19 0.64 1.45 -10.48
N PHE A 20 0.92 1.64 -9.19
CA PHE A 20 1.63 0.67 -8.40
C PHE A 20 0.69 -0.54 -8.41
N SER A 21 0.91 -1.43 -9.38
CA SER A 21 0.15 -2.67 -9.45
C SER A 21 0.62 -3.53 -8.30
N LEU A 22 -0.33 -4.16 -7.61
CA LEU A 22 -0.05 -5.22 -6.64
C LEU A 22 0.86 -6.30 -7.25
N ASP A 23 0.76 -6.59 -8.56
CA ASP A 23 1.62 -7.57 -9.23
C ASP A 23 3.10 -7.16 -9.29
N ALA A 24 3.38 -5.86 -9.32
CA ALA A 24 4.75 -5.33 -9.42
C ALA A 24 5.40 -5.12 -8.04
N PHE A 25 4.66 -5.37 -6.96
CA PHE A 25 5.13 -5.25 -5.59
C PHE A 25 5.98 -6.48 -5.19
N ASP A 26 7.06 -6.26 -4.42
CA ASP A 26 7.94 -7.35 -3.97
C ASP A 26 7.34 -8.05 -2.74
N HIS A 27 6.36 -8.92 -2.99
CA HIS A 27 5.67 -9.71 -1.98
C HIS A 27 6.59 -10.62 -1.17
N GLU A 28 7.63 -11.17 -1.81
CA GLU A 28 8.60 -12.05 -1.15
C GLU A 28 9.47 -11.28 -0.16
N ALA A 29 9.83 -10.03 -0.46
CA ALA A 29 10.50 -9.17 0.51
C ALA A 29 9.61 -8.80 1.70
N ALA A 30 8.33 -8.48 1.46
CA ALA A 30 7.37 -8.21 2.54
C ALA A 30 7.20 -9.43 3.45
N ARG A 31 6.99 -10.63 2.88
CA ARG A 31 6.84 -11.88 3.64
C ARG A 31 8.06 -12.19 4.50
N ARG A 32 9.26 -12.06 3.94
CA ARG A 32 10.52 -12.23 4.71
C ARG A 32 10.66 -11.22 5.84
N ASP A 33 10.08 -10.03 5.67
CA ASP A 33 10.07 -9.00 6.71
C ASP A 33 8.90 -9.14 7.70
N GLY A 34 8.00 -10.10 7.46
CA GLY A 34 6.96 -10.55 8.39
C GLY A 34 5.57 -9.97 8.16
N TRP A 35 5.31 -9.35 7.01
CA TRP A 35 4.03 -8.71 6.69
C TRP A 35 3.65 -8.91 5.22
N VAL A 36 2.41 -8.63 4.86
CA VAL A 36 1.89 -8.77 3.49
C VAL A 36 1.00 -7.60 3.10
N ILE A 37 0.86 -7.40 1.79
CA ILE A 37 -0.22 -6.62 1.21
C ILE A 37 -1.21 -7.61 0.59
N SER A 38 -2.45 -7.57 1.03
CA SER A 38 -3.50 -8.49 0.61
C SER A 38 -4.53 -7.77 -0.25
N ASP A 39 -4.84 -8.34 -1.41
CA ASP A 39 -6.04 -7.98 -2.17
C ASP A 39 -7.24 -8.70 -1.54
N CYS A 40 -8.04 -7.96 -0.80
CA CYS A 40 -9.24 -8.45 -0.11
C CYS A 40 -10.50 -8.27 -0.97
N GLY A 41 -10.34 -8.05 -2.28
CA GLY A 41 -11.40 -7.82 -3.24
C GLY A 41 -11.91 -6.37 -3.20
N ASN A 42 -13.23 -6.20 -3.26
CA ASN A 42 -13.85 -4.88 -3.25
C ASN A 42 -14.83 -4.74 -2.07
N TYR A 43 -14.96 -3.52 -1.58
CA TYR A 43 -16.06 -3.13 -0.71
C TYR A 43 -17.41 -3.12 -1.46
N ARG A 44 -18.51 -2.94 -0.72
CA ARG A 44 -19.87 -2.86 -1.29
C ARG A 44 -20.09 -1.70 -2.26
N ASP A 45 -19.26 -0.67 -2.19
CA ASP A 45 -19.22 0.49 -3.07
C ASP A 45 -18.25 0.29 -4.25
N ASP A 46 -17.84 -0.95 -4.53
CA ASP A 46 -16.90 -1.36 -5.58
C ASP A 46 -15.49 -0.74 -5.47
N ALA A 47 -15.20 -0.03 -4.38
CA ALA A 47 -13.86 0.44 -4.07
C ALA A 47 -12.93 -0.74 -3.75
N PRO A 48 -11.67 -0.73 -4.21
CA PRO A 48 -10.71 -1.80 -3.92
C PRO A 48 -10.45 -1.86 -2.41
N HIS A 49 -10.27 -3.07 -1.93
CA HIS A 49 -9.99 -3.39 -0.53
C HIS A 49 -8.59 -4.00 -0.45
N ILE A 50 -7.62 -3.20 -0.04
CA ILE A 50 -6.21 -3.58 -0.03
C ILE A 50 -5.65 -3.29 1.35
N GLU A 51 -5.33 -4.35 2.09
CA GLU A 51 -4.93 -4.27 3.50
C GLU A 51 -3.44 -4.56 3.68
N LEU A 52 -2.84 -4.00 4.73
CA LEU A 52 -1.51 -4.39 5.22
C LEU A 52 -1.69 -5.24 6.47
N GLN A 53 -1.20 -6.48 6.44
CA GLN A 53 -1.44 -7.42 7.53
C GLN A 53 -0.13 -8.05 8.00
N LYS A 54 -0.10 -8.52 9.24
CA LYS A 54 0.97 -9.40 9.70
C LYS A 54 0.96 -10.65 8.83
N PHE A 55 2.15 -11.14 8.50
CA PHE A 55 2.27 -12.41 7.80
C PHE A 55 2.13 -13.53 8.83
N ASP A 56 1.06 -14.32 8.70
CA ASP A 56 0.75 -15.45 9.57
C ASP A 56 0.53 -16.70 8.71
N ASN A 57 1.63 -17.41 8.45
CA ASN A 57 1.59 -18.70 7.78
C ASN A 57 2.17 -19.77 8.71
N PRO A 58 1.33 -20.68 9.25
CA PRO A 58 1.79 -21.70 10.20
C PRO A 58 2.82 -22.67 9.60
N GLU A 59 2.85 -22.83 8.28
CA GLU A 59 3.84 -23.68 7.59
C GLU A 59 5.24 -23.02 7.54
N GLN A 60 5.32 -21.70 7.71
CA GLN A 60 6.57 -20.93 7.67
C GLN A 60 7.07 -20.54 9.07
N GLY A 61 6.41 -21.01 10.12
CA GLY A 61 6.77 -20.76 11.51
C GLY A 61 5.89 -19.72 12.20
N PRO A 62 6.20 -19.35 13.45
CA PRO A 62 5.41 -18.38 14.18
C PRO A 62 5.51 -16.98 13.53
N PRO A 63 4.43 -16.17 13.59
CA PRO A 63 4.44 -14.82 13.04
C PRO A 63 5.45 -13.93 13.78
N LYS A 64 6.08 -13.01 13.04
CA LYS A 64 7.05 -12.05 13.58
C LYS A 64 6.41 -10.93 14.40
N PHE A 65 5.17 -10.58 14.05
CA PHE A 65 4.38 -9.56 14.73
C PHE A 65 3.21 -10.22 15.47
N HIS A 66 2.86 -9.68 16.64
CA HIS A 66 1.74 -10.17 17.42
C HIS A 66 0.40 -9.90 16.70
N ASP A 67 0.25 -8.68 16.17
CA ASP A 67 -0.94 -8.21 15.48
C ASP A 67 -0.58 -7.33 14.27
N ASP A 68 -1.60 -6.96 13.50
CA ASP A 68 -1.43 -6.12 12.31
C ASP A 68 -0.93 -4.71 12.67
N ARG A 69 -1.26 -4.22 13.87
CA ARG A 69 -0.86 -2.90 14.32
C ARG A 69 0.64 -2.83 14.56
N GLU A 70 1.27 -3.90 15.05
CA GLU A 70 2.73 -4.00 15.11
C GLU A 70 3.38 -4.05 13.71
N ALA A 71 2.76 -4.76 12.76
CA ALA A 71 3.23 -4.76 11.37
C ALA A 71 3.14 -3.36 10.75
N TRP A 72 2.04 -2.63 10.97
CA TRP A 72 1.87 -1.24 10.55
C TRP A 72 2.95 -0.33 11.15
N ALA A 73 3.20 -0.43 12.46
CA ALA A 73 4.21 0.38 13.15
C ALA A 73 5.61 0.16 12.54
N HIS A 74 5.96 -1.09 12.25
CA HIS A 74 7.22 -1.45 11.60
C HIS A 74 7.31 -0.85 10.20
N VAL A 75 6.27 -1.01 9.38
CA VAL A 75 6.26 -0.50 7.99
C VAL A 75 6.39 1.02 7.97
N VAL A 76 5.62 1.72 8.80
CA VAL A 76 5.71 3.19 8.92
C VAL A 76 7.11 3.63 9.36
N ALA A 77 7.71 2.98 10.36
CA ALA A 77 9.06 3.31 10.80
C ALA A 77 10.10 3.13 9.70
N ARG A 78 9.99 2.05 8.92
CA ARG A 78 10.89 1.78 7.78
C ARG A 78 10.65 2.73 6.60
N ALA A 79 9.41 3.11 6.33
CA ALA A 79 9.08 4.10 5.31
C ALA A 79 9.69 5.46 5.64
N ARG A 80 9.55 5.91 6.90
CA ARG A 80 10.19 7.15 7.40
C ARG A 80 11.71 7.12 7.34
N ALA A 81 12.31 5.94 7.46
CA ALA A 81 13.75 5.75 7.25
C ALA A 81 14.16 5.73 5.76
N GLY A 82 13.24 5.95 4.83
CA GLY A 82 13.50 6.03 3.39
C GLY A 82 13.44 4.69 2.66
N SER A 83 12.84 3.65 3.25
CA SER A 83 12.76 2.34 2.60
C SER A 83 11.73 2.32 1.48
N ALA A 84 12.18 2.16 0.23
CA ALA A 84 11.32 2.14 -0.95
C ALA A 84 10.24 1.05 -0.92
N LEU A 85 10.54 -0.14 -0.38
CA LEU A 85 9.56 -1.23 -0.24
C LEU A 85 8.37 -0.78 0.63
N HIS A 86 8.67 -0.16 1.77
CA HIS A 86 7.67 0.21 2.77
C HIS A 86 6.87 1.43 2.34
N ILE A 87 7.51 2.42 1.69
CA ILE A 87 6.80 3.55 1.07
C ILE A 87 5.80 3.03 0.03
N ARG A 88 6.25 2.14 -0.87
CA ARG A 88 5.36 1.55 -1.90
C ARG A 88 4.20 0.77 -1.29
N ALA A 89 4.42 0.03 -0.21
CA ALA A 89 3.34 -0.67 0.49
C ALA A 89 2.28 0.30 1.03
N LEU A 90 2.71 1.41 1.63
CA LEU A 90 1.82 2.43 2.17
C LEU A 90 1.10 3.24 1.07
N ASP A 91 1.67 3.30 -0.14
CA ASP A 91 1.00 3.87 -1.32
C ASP A 91 0.02 2.87 -1.98
N LEU A 92 0.13 1.58 -1.69
CA LEU A 92 -0.71 0.51 -2.25
C LEU A 92 -1.98 0.22 -1.45
N VAL A 93 -1.93 0.37 -0.11
CA VAL A 93 -3.10 0.13 0.73
C VAL A 93 -4.25 1.05 0.34
N ASP A 94 -5.48 0.56 0.53
CA ASP A 94 -6.64 1.37 0.18
C ASP A 94 -6.79 2.58 1.14
N ARG A 95 -7.66 3.51 0.75
CA ARG A 95 -7.83 4.78 1.46
C ARG A 95 -8.26 4.59 2.92
N ARG A 96 -9.07 3.58 3.24
CA ARG A 96 -9.58 3.34 4.59
C ARG A 96 -8.47 2.77 5.46
N GLU A 97 -7.72 1.80 4.94
CA GLU A 97 -6.54 1.24 5.60
C GLU A 97 -5.48 2.32 5.84
N ARG A 98 -5.16 3.12 4.83
CA ARG A 98 -4.28 4.29 4.94
C ARG A 98 -4.72 5.23 6.06
N PHE A 99 -6.00 5.58 6.11
CA PHE A 99 -6.52 6.46 7.14
C PHE A 99 -6.38 5.85 8.55
N ALA A 100 -6.60 4.54 8.71
CA ALA A 100 -6.41 3.86 9.98
C ALA A 100 -4.93 3.89 10.42
N ILE A 101 -4.00 3.63 9.51
CA ILE A 101 -2.55 3.68 9.78
C ILE A 101 -2.12 5.10 10.15
N GLU A 102 -2.53 6.11 9.37
CA GLU A 102 -2.22 7.53 9.64
C GLU A 102 -2.80 8.00 10.97
N ALA A 103 -4.01 7.57 11.33
CA ALA A 103 -4.61 7.89 12.63
C ALA A 103 -3.84 7.25 13.79
N ALA A 104 -3.26 6.08 13.60
CA ALA A 104 -2.51 5.36 14.63
C ALA A 104 -1.07 5.87 14.81
N PHE A 105 -0.39 6.26 13.72
CA PHE A 105 1.05 6.51 13.74
C PHE A 105 1.47 7.88 13.19
N GLY A 106 0.53 8.66 12.65
CA GLY A 106 0.78 9.91 11.92
C GLY A 106 1.20 9.69 10.46
N PRO A 107 1.29 10.77 9.66
CA PRO A 107 1.77 10.69 8.29
C PRO A 107 3.24 10.23 8.23
N TRP A 108 3.65 9.63 7.12
CA TRP A 108 4.99 9.11 6.88
C TRP A 108 5.74 9.85 5.79
#